data_AF-A0A842R0Y6-F1
#
_entry.id   AF-A0A842R0Y6-F1
#
_cell.length_a   1.000
_cell.length_b   1.000
_cell.length_c   1.000
_cell.angle_alpha   90.00
_cell.angle_beta   90.00
_cell.angle_gamma   90.00
#
_symmetry.space_group_name_H-M   'P 1'
#
loop_
_entity.id
_entity.type
_entity.pdbx_description
1 polymer ?
#
loop_
_entity_poly.entity_id
_entity_poly.type
_entity_poly.pdbx_seq_one_letter_code
_entity_poly.pdbx_strand_id
1 'polypeptide(L)'
;MKETQDKVFHSKSIAFVAMMAAVGLSLSLFSTVTFPIGAGVSVDLSHVGTYIVALTGGPILGLCASSIVGIIPAFQYTNPMLIPGKAMTGVSVGFLSYALQRIPLFKKESKFHILMYPIAGICGYIPEFIFTVWNLNYIGLPSASILSIIIKAWIEIIIITVVMTVVLNLQVIKENIETLLGDEVHLHVQDYLLAGVVVSGSIIFMMALLMGTGFNETSPGALQSIFFGWLIGVAIFLAALVTGLLIKIHRDKDIG
;
A
#
# COMPACT_ATOMS: atom_id res chain seq x y z
N MET A 1 31.68 1.25 19.01
CA MET A 1 30.49 0.53 18.49
C MET A 1 29.65 1.56 17.76
N LYS A 2 29.61 1.52 16.42
CA LYS A 2 28.79 2.44 15.63
C LYS A 2 27.35 1.92 15.65
N GLU A 3 26.51 2.64 16.37
CA GLU A 3 25.06 2.50 16.30
C GLU A 3 24.61 3.06 14.95
N THR A 4 24.61 2.23 13.91
CA THR A 4 23.92 2.55 12.66
C THR A 4 22.43 2.52 12.97
N GLN A 5 21.84 3.69 13.20
CA GLN A 5 20.41 3.89 13.03
C GLN A 5 20.05 3.41 11.61
N ASP A 6 19.51 2.20 11.51
CA ASP A 6 18.98 1.67 10.26
C ASP A 6 17.74 2.47 9.89
N LYS A 7 17.97 3.55 9.13
CA LYS A 7 16.90 4.34 8.56
C LYS A 7 16.16 3.46 7.55
N VAL A 8 14.86 3.27 7.80
CA VAL A 8 13.89 2.66 6.86
C VAL A 8 14.04 3.21 5.44
N PHE A 9 14.37 4.49 5.31
CA PHE A 9 14.67 5.15 4.04
C PHE A 9 16.18 5.29 3.79
N HIS A 10 16.74 4.29 3.11
CA HIS A 10 18.02 4.39 2.43
C HIS A 10 17.84 4.18 0.92
N SER A 11 18.86 4.51 0.12
CA SER A 11 18.79 4.49 -1.35
C SER A 11 18.30 3.15 -1.91
N LYS A 12 18.78 2.03 -1.36
CA LYS A 12 18.33 0.69 -1.76
C LYS A 12 16.84 0.42 -1.49
N SER A 13 16.30 0.81 -0.32
CA SER A 13 14.87 0.67 -0.02
C SER A 13 14.00 1.51 -0.95
N ILE A 14 14.45 2.73 -1.26
CA ILE A 14 13.74 3.61 -2.20
C ILE A 14 13.74 2.97 -3.61
N ALA A 15 14.89 2.47 -4.07
CA ALA A 15 14.99 1.78 -5.35
C ALA A 15 14.10 0.53 -5.38
N PHE A 16 14.07 -0.25 -4.30
CA PHE A 16 13.23 -1.42 -4.17
C PHE A 16 11.74 -1.09 -4.27
N VAL A 17 11.27 -0.09 -3.51
CA VAL A 17 9.89 0.42 -3.58
C VAL A 17 9.56 0.87 -5.00
N ALA A 18 10.44 1.64 -5.63
CA ALA A 18 10.22 2.15 -6.99
C ALA A 18 10.10 1.02 -8.02
N MET A 19 10.99 0.03 -7.97
CA MET A 19 10.95 -1.14 -8.87
C MET A 19 9.68 -1.95 -8.67
N MET A 20 9.32 -2.27 -7.43
CA MET A 20 8.12 -3.06 -7.15
C MET A 20 6.83 -2.30 -7.46
N ALA A 21 6.79 -0.98 -7.21
CA ALA A 21 5.67 -0.15 -7.62
C ALA A 21 5.54 -0.11 -9.15
N ALA A 22 6.65 0.01 -9.90
CA ALA A 22 6.63 -0.07 -11.35
C ALA A 22 6.10 -1.42 -11.86
N VAL A 23 6.46 -2.53 -11.20
CA VAL A 23 5.88 -3.86 -11.49
C VAL A 23 4.38 -3.88 -11.23
N GLY A 24 3.92 -3.39 -10.07
CA GLY A 24 2.49 -3.32 -9.75
C GLY A 24 1.70 -2.46 -10.73
N LEU A 25 2.24 -1.30 -11.13
CA LEU A 25 1.65 -0.44 -12.15
C LEU A 25 1.58 -1.13 -13.52
N SER A 26 2.67 -1.79 -13.94
CA SER A 26 2.72 -2.51 -15.21
C SER A 26 1.71 -3.65 -15.25
N LEU A 27 1.59 -4.40 -14.16
CA LEU A 27 0.60 -5.46 -14.01
C LEU A 27 -0.83 -4.91 -14.00
N SER A 28 -1.06 -3.74 -13.40
CA SER A 28 -2.36 -3.06 -13.44
C SER A 28 -2.75 -2.65 -14.86
N LEU A 29 -1.81 -2.12 -15.66
CA LEU A 29 -2.08 -1.77 -17.07
C LEU A 29 -2.36 -3.03 -17.88
N PHE A 30 -1.50 -4.04 -17.72
CA PHE A 30 -1.64 -5.30 -18.44
C PHE A 30 -2.97 -5.97 -18.12
N SER A 31 -3.33 -6.07 -16.83
CA SER A 31 -4.57 -6.74 -16.42
C SER A 31 -5.82 -5.99 -16.90
N THR A 32 -5.77 -4.65 -16.91
CA THR A 32 -6.84 -3.82 -17.47
C THR A 32 -7.04 -4.04 -18.97
N VAL A 33 -5.97 -4.18 -19.74
CA VAL A 33 -6.07 -4.38 -21.20
C VAL A 33 -6.43 -5.82 -21.56
N THR A 34 -5.88 -6.81 -20.86
CA THR A 34 -5.95 -8.22 -21.26
C THR A 34 -7.13 -8.97 -20.65
N PHE A 35 -7.58 -8.60 -19.45
CA PHE A 35 -8.63 -9.33 -18.73
C PHE A 35 -9.78 -8.43 -18.25
N PRO A 36 -10.53 -7.81 -19.18
CA PRO A 36 -11.78 -7.13 -18.84
C PRO A 36 -12.85 -8.17 -18.45
N ILE A 37 -13.47 -8.01 -17.29
CA ILE A 37 -14.51 -8.90 -16.77
C ILE A 37 -15.92 -8.31 -17.00
N GLY A 38 -16.03 -7.02 -17.30
CA GLY A 38 -17.31 -6.35 -17.58
C GLY A 38 -17.20 -4.83 -17.49
N ALA A 39 -18.35 -4.14 -17.48
CA ALA A 39 -18.51 -2.68 -17.53
C ALA A 39 -17.61 -1.92 -16.53
N GLY A 40 -16.38 -1.61 -16.95
CA GLY A 40 -15.40 -0.92 -16.11
C GLY A 40 -14.86 -1.76 -14.95
N VAL A 41 -14.78 -3.09 -15.07
CA VAL A 41 -14.15 -3.96 -14.06
C VAL A 41 -13.15 -4.89 -14.75
N SER A 42 -11.88 -4.76 -14.38
CA SER A 42 -10.78 -5.60 -14.88
C SER A 42 -10.10 -6.34 -13.74
N VAL A 43 -9.42 -7.46 -14.05
CA VAL A 43 -8.60 -8.17 -13.06
C VAL A 43 -7.62 -7.19 -12.42
N ASP A 44 -7.47 -7.19 -11.10
CA ASP A 44 -6.53 -6.31 -10.39
C ASP A 44 -5.30 -7.07 -9.90
N LEU A 45 -4.25 -7.06 -10.73
CA LEU A 45 -2.95 -7.66 -10.39
C LEU A 45 -1.99 -6.66 -9.73
N SER A 46 -2.44 -5.43 -9.48
CA SER A 46 -1.59 -4.34 -8.98
C SER A 46 -1.01 -4.62 -7.59
N HIS A 47 -1.75 -5.42 -6.79
CA HIS A 47 -1.36 -5.81 -5.44
C HIS A 47 -0.11 -6.70 -5.36
N VAL A 48 0.36 -7.28 -6.47
CA VAL A 48 1.61 -8.07 -6.47
C VAL A 48 2.80 -7.25 -5.97
N GLY A 49 3.02 -6.05 -6.53
CA GLY A 49 4.12 -5.17 -6.11
C GLY A 49 3.96 -4.69 -4.67
N THR A 50 2.73 -4.33 -4.29
CA THR A 50 2.35 -3.98 -2.91
C THR A 50 2.75 -5.08 -1.94
N TYR A 51 2.36 -6.33 -2.21
CA TYR A 51 2.53 -7.44 -1.28
C TYR A 51 4.00 -7.79 -1.10
N ILE A 52 4.80 -7.80 -2.18
CA ILE A 52 6.24 -8.03 -2.08
C ILE A 52 6.86 -7.01 -1.13
N VAL A 53 6.57 -5.72 -1.33
CA VAL A 53 7.15 -4.66 -0.49
C VAL A 53 6.61 -4.69 0.94
N ALA A 54 5.31 -4.86 1.12
CA ALA A 54 4.71 -4.85 2.45
C ALA A 54 5.16 -6.05 3.29
N LEU A 55 5.19 -7.27 2.73
CA LEU A 55 5.57 -8.49 3.43
C LEU A 55 7.05 -8.57 3.78
N THR A 56 7.91 -7.83 3.05
CA THR A 56 9.37 -7.88 3.25
C THR A 56 9.95 -6.61 3.85
N GLY A 57 9.39 -5.46 3.52
CA GLY A 57 9.83 -4.13 3.95
C GLY A 57 8.97 -3.47 5.02
N GLY A 58 7.85 -4.10 5.41
CA GLY A 58 6.96 -3.63 6.46
C GLY A 58 6.02 -2.48 6.01
N PRO A 59 5.23 -1.92 6.95
CA PRO A 59 4.14 -0.98 6.67
C PRO A 59 4.56 0.32 6.00
N ILE A 60 5.73 0.90 6.30
CA ILE A 60 6.16 2.16 5.70
C ILE A 60 6.47 1.98 4.22
N LEU A 61 7.28 0.97 3.89
CA LEU A 61 7.61 0.69 2.50
C LEU A 61 6.35 0.21 1.76
N GLY A 62 5.50 -0.59 2.42
CA GLY A 62 4.18 -0.99 1.93
C GLY A 62 3.28 0.20 1.61
N LEU A 63 3.19 1.19 2.51
CA LEU A 63 2.46 2.44 2.29
C LEU A 63 2.93 3.14 1.01
N CYS A 64 4.24 3.32 0.87
CA CYS A 64 4.82 4.00 -0.28
C CYS A 64 4.51 3.25 -1.58
N ALA A 65 4.77 1.94 -1.62
CA ALA A 65 4.52 1.12 -2.80
C ALA A 65 3.04 1.13 -3.18
N SER A 66 2.14 0.88 -2.23
CA SER A 66 0.70 0.81 -2.50
C SER A 66 0.09 2.15 -2.90
N SER A 67 0.58 3.26 -2.34
CA SER A 67 0.13 4.59 -2.74
C SER A 67 0.49 4.88 -4.20
N ILE A 68 1.70 4.51 -4.63
CA ILE A 68 2.14 4.66 -6.02
C ILE A 68 1.30 3.75 -6.93
N VAL A 69 1.15 2.48 -6.57
CA VAL A 69 0.39 1.49 -7.33
C VAL A 69 -1.09 1.89 -7.48
N GLY A 70 -1.66 2.58 -6.50
CA GLY A 70 -3.04 3.06 -6.54
C GLY A 70 -3.31 4.18 -7.56
N ILE A 71 -2.27 4.77 -8.15
CA ILE A 71 -2.42 5.90 -9.09
C ILE A 71 -3.21 5.50 -10.34
N ILE A 72 -2.83 4.40 -11.01
CA ILE A 72 -3.52 3.95 -12.24
C ILE A 72 -5.01 3.69 -12.02
N PRO A 73 -5.42 2.85 -11.05
CA PRO A 73 -6.84 2.59 -10.84
C PRO A 73 -7.60 3.86 -10.43
N ALA A 74 -6.97 4.77 -9.67
CA ALA A 74 -7.60 6.05 -9.33
C ALA A 74 -7.87 6.92 -10.57
N PHE A 75 -6.97 6.94 -11.55
CA PHE A 75 -7.21 7.59 -12.83
C PHE A 75 -8.24 6.85 -13.69
N GLN A 76 -8.11 5.54 -13.82
CA GLN A 76 -8.98 4.71 -14.66
C GLN A 76 -10.44 4.81 -14.24
N TYR A 77 -10.71 4.82 -12.93
CA TYR A 77 -12.06 4.90 -12.38
C TYR A 77 -12.47 6.31 -11.97
N THR A 78 -11.62 7.32 -12.26
CA THR A 78 -11.82 8.72 -11.84
C THR A 78 -12.18 8.82 -10.34
N ASN A 79 -11.56 7.96 -9.53
CA ASN A 79 -11.85 7.84 -8.12
C ASN A 79 -10.56 8.01 -7.32
N PRO A 80 -10.24 9.24 -6.87
CA PRO A 80 -9.00 9.54 -6.16
C PRO A 80 -8.89 8.76 -4.84
N MET A 81 -10.01 8.36 -4.22
CA MET A 81 -10.05 7.60 -2.97
C MET A 81 -9.42 6.21 -3.09
N LEU A 82 -9.23 5.68 -4.29
CA LEU A 82 -8.58 4.39 -4.47
C LEU A 82 -7.10 4.40 -4.05
N ILE A 83 -6.43 5.56 -4.05
CA ILE A 83 -5.05 5.66 -3.57
C ILE A 83 -4.96 5.42 -2.06
N PRO A 84 -5.66 6.18 -1.19
CA PRO A 84 -5.64 5.89 0.23
C PRO A 84 -6.25 4.51 0.56
N GLY A 85 -7.24 4.05 -0.20
CA GLY A 85 -7.77 2.69 -0.06
C GLY A 85 -6.69 1.62 -0.25
N LYS A 86 -5.92 1.68 -1.34
CA LYS A 86 -4.82 0.73 -1.58
C LYS A 86 -3.68 0.89 -0.59
N ALA A 87 -3.39 2.13 -0.18
CA ALA A 87 -2.40 2.43 0.85
C ALA A 87 -2.70 1.70 2.18
N MET A 88 -3.98 1.53 2.53
CA MET A 88 -4.40 0.77 3.73
C MET A 88 -3.95 -0.69 3.67
N THR A 89 -4.03 -1.36 2.53
CA THR A 89 -3.54 -2.74 2.38
C THR A 89 -2.03 -2.81 2.55
N GLY A 90 -1.27 -1.91 1.91
CA GLY A 90 0.19 -1.87 2.08
C GLY A 90 0.62 -1.72 3.55
N VAL A 91 -0.03 -0.80 4.27
CA VAL A 91 0.21 -0.62 5.71
C VAL A 91 -0.21 -1.85 6.51
N SER A 92 -1.40 -2.40 6.24
CA SER A 92 -2.00 -3.44 7.07
C SER A 92 -1.33 -4.80 6.87
N VAL A 93 -1.01 -5.17 5.62
CA VAL A 93 -0.19 -6.36 5.29
C VAL A 93 1.20 -6.22 5.90
N GLY A 94 1.81 -5.04 5.77
CA GLY A 94 3.13 -4.79 6.35
C GLY A 94 3.14 -4.88 7.86
N PHE A 95 2.16 -4.24 8.52
CA PHE A 95 2.01 -4.32 9.97
C PHE A 95 1.77 -5.76 10.45
N LEU A 96 0.87 -6.48 9.78
CA LEU A 96 0.50 -7.82 10.20
C LEU A 96 1.64 -8.82 9.98
N SER A 97 2.36 -8.74 8.86
CA SER A 97 3.55 -9.57 8.63
C SER A 97 4.60 -9.33 9.73
N TYR A 98 4.86 -8.07 10.08
CA TYR A 98 5.77 -7.74 11.16
C TYR A 98 5.30 -8.25 12.53
N ALA A 99 4.03 -8.04 12.86
CA ALA A 99 3.45 -8.47 14.13
C ALA A 99 3.52 -10.00 14.27
N LEU A 100 3.23 -10.72 13.19
CA LEU A 100 3.31 -12.19 13.16
C LEU A 100 4.73 -12.68 13.36
N GLN A 101 5.75 -12.06 12.76
CA GLN A 101 7.17 -12.47 12.92
C GLN A 101 7.65 -12.44 14.38
N ARG A 102 7.04 -11.63 15.24
CA ARG A 102 7.35 -11.58 16.68
C ARG A 102 6.76 -12.74 17.48
N ILE A 103 5.79 -13.45 16.92
CA ILE A 103 5.20 -14.63 17.56
C ILE A 103 6.14 -15.82 17.31
N PRO A 104 6.54 -16.58 18.35
CA PRO A 104 7.46 -17.71 18.21
C PRO A 104 7.05 -18.72 17.12
N LEU A 105 5.74 -18.90 16.93
CA LEU A 105 5.16 -19.79 15.92
C LEU A 105 5.53 -19.39 14.48
N PHE A 106 5.74 -18.10 14.18
CA PHE A 106 5.96 -17.61 12.81
C PHE A 106 7.38 -17.05 12.59
N LYS A 107 8.31 -17.27 13.53
CA LYS A 107 9.73 -16.92 13.33
C LYS A 107 10.33 -17.68 12.13
N LYS A 108 11.37 -17.11 11.50
CA LYS A 108 12.04 -17.68 10.30
C LYS A 108 12.45 -19.16 10.48
N GLU A 109 12.79 -19.59 11.69
CA GLU A 109 13.19 -20.96 12.02
C GLU A 109 12.02 -21.95 12.17
N SER A 110 10.79 -21.45 12.28
CA SER A 110 9.60 -22.27 12.48
C SER A 110 9.08 -22.84 11.15
N LYS A 111 8.61 -24.10 11.18
CA LYS A 111 7.90 -24.74 10.07
C LYS A 111 6.63 -23.99 9.65
N PHE A 112 6.04 -23.20 10.55
CA PHE A 112 4.83 -22.43 10.28
C PHE A 112 5.11 -21.03 9.73
N HIS A 113 6.37 -20.62 9.57
CA HIS A 113 6.75 -19.32 9.02
C HIS A 113 6.06 -19.04 7.67
N ILE A 114 5.95 -20.05 6.81
CA ILE A 114 5.31 -19.92 5.50
C ILE A 114 3.84 -19.48 5.58
N LEU A 115 3.13 -19.80 6.66
CA LEU A 115 1.72 -19.39 6.85
C LEU A 115 1.57 -17.91 7.21
N MET A 116 2.67 -17.25 7.58
CA MET A 116 2.65 -15.81 7.82
C MET A 116 2.18 -15.03 6.59
N TYR A 117 2.66 -15.39 5.39
CA TYR A 117 2.31 -14.71 4.15
C TYR A 117 0.80 -14.76 3.83
N PRO A 118 0.13 -15.94 3.83
CA PRO A 118 -1.33 -16.02 3.65
C PRO A 118 -2.12 -15.29 4.72
N ILE A 119 -1.72 -15.40 5.99
CA ILE A 119 -2.43 -14.71 7.09
C ILE A 119 -2.29 -13.19 6.95
N ALA A 120 -1.06 -12.70 6.77
CA ALA A 120 -0.79 -11.28 6.60
C ALA A 120 -1.49 -10.70 5.37
N GLY A 121 -1.44 -11.42 4.25
CA GLY A 121 -2.01 -10.99 3.00
C GLY A 121 -3.54 -10.94 2.98
N ILE A 122 -4.21 -11.98 3.49
CA ILE A 122 -5.68 -12.05 3.48
C ILE A 122 -6.26 -11.13 4.55
N CYS A 123 -5.75 -11.17 5.78
CA CYS A 123 -6.26 -10.32 6.85
C CYS A 123 -5.85 -8.84 6.66
N GLY A 124 -4.69 -8.58 6.06
CA GLY A 124 -4.22 -7.22 5.77
C GLY A 124 -5.05 -6.49 4.70
N TYR A 125 -5.82 -7.20 3.88
CA TYR A 125 -6.73 -6.58 2.91
C TYR A 125 -8.06 -6.08 3.55
N ILE A 126 -8.43 -6.57 4.73
CA ILE A 126 -9.70 -6.23 5.39
C ILE A 126 -9.94 -4.70 5.47
N PRO A 127 -8.95 -3.87 5.84
CA PRO A 127 -9.17 -2.43 5.93
C PRO A 127 -9.46 -1.77 4.57
N GLU A 128 -8.78 -2.16 3.49
CA GLU A 128 -9.11 -1.71 2.12
C GLU A 128 -10.49 -2.19 1.70
N PHE A 129 -10.87 -3.43 2.03
CA PHE A 129 -12.21 -3.96 1.75
C PHE A 129 -13.30 -3.10 2.38
N ILE A 130 -13.22 -2.82 3.69
CA ILE A 130 -14.21 -2.01 4.41
C ILE A 130 -14.28 -0.61 3.79
N PHE A 131 -13.12 -0.01 3.53
CA PHE A 131 -13.03 1.31 2.89
C PHE A 131 -13.63 1.31 1.48
N THR A 132 -13.38 0.27 0.69
CA THR A 132 -13.89 0.14 -0.67
C THR A 132 -15.41 0.02 -0.67
N VAL A 133 -16.00 -0.80 0.21
CA VAL A 133 -17.47 -0.89 0.34
C VAL A 133 -18.05 0.50 0.66
N TRP A 134 -17.47 1.20 1.63
CA TRP A 134 -17.93 2.54 1.99
C TRP A 134 -17.81 3.53 0.82
N ASN A 135 -16.65 3.58 0.16
CA ASN A 135 -16.37 4.47 -0.97
C ASN A 135 -17.32 4.19 -2.15
N LEU A 136 -17.53 2.92 -2.50
CA LEU A 136 -18.42 2.55 -3.61
C LEU A 136 -19.91 2.86 -3.30
N ASN A 137 -20.33 2.73 -2.04
CA ASN A 137 -21.66 3.18 -1.62
C ASN A 137 -21.78 4.70 -1.67
N TYR A 138 -20.73 5.43 -1.26
CA TYR A 138 -20.71 6.89 -1.27
C TYR A 138 -20.86 7.47 -2.69
N ILE A 139 -20.23 6.85 -3.69
CA ILE A 139 -20.39 7.24 -5.10
C ILE A 139 -21.69 6.73 -5.74
N GLY A 140 -22.56 6.03 -4.99
CA GLY A 140 -23.89 5.62 -5.44
C GLY A 140 -23.91 4.42 -6.38
N LEU A 141 -22.91 3.52 -6.34
CA LEU A 141 -22.95 2.31 -7.16
C LEU A 141 -24.07 1.35 -6.70
N PRO A 142 -24.74 0.64 -7.64
CA PRO A 142 -25.73 -0.37 -7.29
C PRO A 142 -25.13 -1.48 -6.41
N SER A 143 -25.89 -1.95 -5.41
CA SER A 143 -25.40 -2.97 -4.47
C SER A 143 -24.96 -4.27 -5.15
N ALA A 144 -25.57 -4.65 -6.26
CA ALA A 144 -25.17 -5.81 -7.06
C ALA A 144 -23.76 -5.64 -7.68
N SER A 145 -23.44 -4.44 -8.17
CA SER A 145 -22.11 -4.11 -8.69
C SER A 145 -21.07 -4.12 -7.58
N ILE A 146 -21.40 -3.55 -6.42
CA ILE A 146 -20.51 -3.58 -5.25
C ILE A 146 -20.20 -5.02 -4.85
N LEU A 147 -21.23 -5.88 -4.72
CA LEU A 147 -21.04 -7.28 -4.38
C LEU A 147 -20.13 -8.01 -5.39
N SER A 148 -20.32 -7.79 -6.68
CA SER A 148 -19.48 -8.37 -7.73
C SER A 148 -18.01 -7.94 -7.61
N ILE A 149 -17.76 -6.64 -7.38
CA ILE A 149 -16.41 -6.09 -7.18
C ILE A 149 -15.76 -6.71 -5.95
N ILE A 150 -16.49 -6.84 -4.84
CA ILE A 150 -15.98 -7.40 -3.59
C ILE A 150 -15.62 -8.88 -3.75
N ILE A 151 -16.51 -9.69 -4.34
CA ILE A 151 -16.24 -11.13 -4.54
C ILE A 151 -14.99 -11.32 -5.39
N LYS A 152 -14.90 -10.57 -6.50
CA LYS A 152 -13.72 -10.57 -7.37
C LYS A 152 -12.45 -10.21 -6.59
N ALA A 153 -12.48 -9.11 -5.84
CA ALA A 153 -11.30 -8.64 -5.11
C ALA A 153 -10.82 -9.67 -4.09
N TRP A 154 -11.72 -10.34 -3.37
CA TRP A 154 -11.34 -11.43 -2.46
C TRP A 154 -10.68 -12.61 -3.17
N ILE A 155 -11.21 -13.03 -4.32
CA ILE A 155 -10.60 -14.10 -5.13
C ILE A 155 -9.18 -13.70 -5.56
N GLU A 156 -9.00 -12.47 -6.05
CA GLU A 156 -7.70 -11.95 -6.48
C GLU A 156 -6.70 -11.89 -5.33
N ILE A 157 -7.11 -11.38 -4.17
CA ILE A 157 -6.25 -11.32 -3.00
C ILE A 157 -5.84 -12.72 -2.55
N ILE A 158 -6.75 -13.70 -2.54
CA ILE A 158 -6.41 -15.09 -2.21
C ILE A 158 -5.36 -15.63 -3.20
N ILE A 159 -5.58 -15.46 -4.50
CA ILE A 159 -4.65 -15.94 -5.54
C ILE A 159 -3.29 -15.24 -5.42
N ILE A 160 -3.27 -13.91 -5.37
CA ILE A 160 -2.05 -13.10 -5.24
C ILE A 160 -1.29 -13.54 -4.00
N THR A 161 -1.97 -13.69 -2.86
CA THR A 161 -1.30 -14.07 -1.62
C THR A 161 -0.67 -15.46 -1.70
N VAL A 162 -1.34 -16.43 -2.32
CA VAL A 162 -0.77 -17.77 -2.56
C VAL A 162 0.45 -17.68 -3.48
N VAL A 163 0.36 -16.92 -4.57
CA VAL A 163 1.48 -16.71 -5.49
C VAL A 163 2.65 -16.03 -4.78
N MET A 164 2.40 -15.00 -3.96
CA MET A 164 3.43 -14.30 -3.18
C MET A 164 4.08 -15.20 -2.14
N THR A 165 3.31 -16.11 -1.54
CA THR A 165 3.86 -17.14 -0.65
C THR A 165 4.89 -18.00 -1.38
N VAL A 166 4.63 -18.38 -2.63
CA VAL A 166 5.61 -19.13 -3.44
C VAL A 166 6.80 -18.26 -3.81
N VAL A 167 6.56 -17.08 -4.38
CA VAL A 167 7.60 -16.16 -4.88
C VAL A 167 8.58 -15.75 -3.78
N LEU A 168 8.09 -15.40 -2.59
CA LEU A 168 8.93 -14.95 -1.48
C LEU A 168 9.70 -16.10 -0.80
N ASN A 169 9.33 -17.35 -1.05
CA ASN A 169 10.10 -18.52 -0.60
C ASN A 169 11.12 -19.01 -1.63
N LEU A 170 11.17 -18.42 -2.84
CA LEU A 170 12.24 -18.70 -3.78
C LEU A 170 13.55 -18.10 -3.26
N GLN A 171 14.55 -18.96 -3.08
CA GLN A 171 15.83 -18.57 -2.47
C GLN A 171 16.48 -17.36 -3.19
N VAL A 172 16.47 -17.36 -4.52
CA VAL A 172 17.01 -16.25 -5.34
C VAL A 172 16.31 -14.92 -5.05
N ILE A 173 14.99 -14.94 -4.85
CA ILE A 173 14.22 -13.71 -4.57
C ILE A 173 14.53 -13.24 -3.15
N LYS A 174 14.55 -14.17 -2.19
CA LYS A 174 14.87 -13.88 -0.80
C LYS A 174 16.25 -13.24 -0.63
N GLU A 175 17.28 -13.83 -1.23
CA GLU A 175 18.66 -13.32 -1.17
C GLU A 175 18.78 -11.91 -1.79
N ASN A 176 18.10 -11.66 -2.91
CA ASN A 176 18.08 -10.34 -3.55
C ASN A 176 17.39 -9.29 -2.68
N ILE A 177 16.29 -9.66 -2.02
CA ILE A 177 15.56 -8.76 -1.12
C ILE A 177 16.39 -8.46 0.14
N GLU A 178 17.01 -9.47 0.76
CA GLU A 178 17.90 -9.30 1.91
C GLU A 178 19.11 -8.42 1.56
N THR A 179 19.64 -8.52 0.33
CA THR A 179 20.72 -7.63 -0.15
C THR A 179 20.28 -6.17 -0.30
N LEU A 180 19.00 -5.94 -0.62
CA LEU A 180 18.41 -4.62 -0.81
C LEU A 180 17.95 -3.99 0.50
N LEU A 181 17.34 -4.75 1.41
CA LEU A 181 16.67 -4.26 2.63
C LEU A 181 17.40 -4.60 3.94
N GLY A 182 18.37 -5.53 3.91
CA GLY A 182 18.98 -6.11 5.12
C GLY A 182 18.18 -7.29 5.69
N ASP A 183 18.74 -7.92 6.73
CA ASP A 183 18.18 -9.15 7.32
C ASP A 183 16.90 -8.93 8.13
N GLU A 184 16.72 -7.73 8.71
CA GLU A 184 15.53 -7.30 9.44
C GLU A 184 15.30 -5.78 9.30
N VAL A 185 14.12 -5.37 8.84
CA VAL A 185 13.71 -3.97 8.93
C VAL A 185 13.23 -3.70 10.36
N HIS A 186 14.09 -3.10 11.19
CA HIS A 186 13.75 -2.67 12.54
C HIS A 186 12.85 -1.43 12.51
N LEU A 187 11.54 -1.64 12.49
CA LEU A 187 10.56 -0.56 12.57
C LEU A 187 10.24 -0.18 14.01
N HIS A 188 10.32 1.11 14.32
CA HIS A 188 9.90 1.66 15.60
C HIS A 188 8.39 1.87 15.62
N VAL A 189 7.78 1.87 16.82
CA VAL A 189 6.35 2.19 17.03
C VAL A 189 5.94 3.49 16.32
N GLN A 190 6.87 4.46 16.24
CA GLN A 190 6.69 5.74 15.56
C GLN A 190 6.40 5.59 14.06
N ASP A 191 7.00 4.61 13.40
CA ASP A 191 6.80 4.36 11.97
C ASP A 191 5.37 3.90 11.68
N TYR A 192 4.80 3.07 12.57
CA TYR A 192 3.41 2.63 12.47
C TYR A 192 2.42 3.78 12.68
N LEU A 193 2.66 4.59 13.71
CA LEU A 193 1.86 5.78 13.98
C LEU A 193 1.94 6.75 12.80
N LEU A 194 3.11 6.91 12.21
CA LEU A 194 3.33 7.74 11.03
C LEU A 194 2.52 7.24 9.84
N ALA A 195 2.63 5.96 9.48
CA ALA A 195 1.84 5.38 8.39
C ALA A 195 0.34 5.52 8.63
N GLY A 196 -0.13 5.25 9.85
CA GLY A 196 -1.53 5.43 10.23
C GLY A 196 -1.99 6.87 10.06
N VAL A 197 -1.22 7.84 10.57
CA VAL A 197 -1.51 9.29 10.43
C VAL A 197 -1.53 9.71 8.97
N VAL A 198 -0.59 9.24 8.14
CA VAL A 198 -0.55 9.57 6.71
C VAL A 198 -1.80 9.04 6.00
N VAL A 199 -2.17 7.78 6.24
CA VAL A 199 -3.38 7.18 5.63
C VAL A 199 -4.63 7.91 6.11
N SER A 200 -4.85 8.01 7.42
CA SER A 200 -6.04 8.67 7.96
C SER A 200 -6.13 10.14 7.56
N GLY A 201 -5.01 10.87 7.60
CA GLY A 201 -4.93 12.26 7.16
C GLY A 201 -5.24 12.42 5.68
N SER A 202 -4.72 11.53 4.82
CA SER A 202 -5.01 11.56 3.38
C SER A 202 -6.47 11.28 3.05
N ILE A 203 -7.14 10.39 3.80
CA ILE A 203 -8.57 10.11 3.69
C ILE A 203 -9.38 11.34 4.11
N ILE A 204 -9.11 11.90 5.29
CA ILE A 204 -9.82 13.07 5.82
C ILE A 204 -9.67 14.26 4.86
N PHE A 205 -8.46 14.51 4.37
CA PHE A 205 -8.19 15.60 3.42
C PHE A 205 -8.96 15.40 2.12
N MET A 206 -8.95 14.19 1.56
CA MET A 206 -9.72 13.90 0.36
C MET A 206 -11.22 14.06 0.61
N MET A 207 -11.74 13.59 1.75
CA MET A 207 -13.16 13.75 2.10
C MET A 207 -13.54 15.23 2.16
N ALA A 208 -12.70 16.07 2.79
CA ALA A 208 -12.93 17.52 2.83
C ALA A 208 -12.98 18.14 1.43
N LEU A 209 -12.09 17.72 0.52
CA LEU A 209 -12.12 18.16 -0.88
C LEU A 209 -13.41 17.71 -1.59
N LEU A 210 -13.82 16.45 -1.45
CA LEU A 210 -15.03 15.92 -2.10
C LEU A 210 -16.32 16.58 -1.57
N MET A 211 -16.38 16.85 -0.26
CA MET A 211 -17.51 17.54 0.37
C MET A 211 -17.59 19.01 -0.06
N GLY A 212 -16.45 19.68 -0.26
CA GLY A 212 -16.40 21.07 -0.69
C GLY A 212 -16.87 21.31 -2.13
N THR A 213 -16.87 20.27 -2.98
CA THR A 213 -17.15 20.42 -4.42
C THR A 213 -18.48 19.81 -4.86
N GLY A 214 -19.22 19.11 -3.99
CA GLY A 214 -20.49 18.48 -4.35
C GLY A 214 -20.32 17.33 -5.35
N PHE A 215 -19.69 16.23 -4.91
CA PHE A 215 -19.28 15.08 -5.74
C PHE A 215 -20.34 14.54 -6.74
N ASN A 216 -21.62 14.60 -6.38
CA ASN A 216 -22.70 14.10 -7.22
C ASN A 216 -23.01 14.96 -8.46
N GLU A 217 -22.51 16.20 -8.52
CA GLU A 217 -22.73 17.11 -9.66
C GLU A 217 -21.42 17.45 -10.40
N THR A 218 -20.27 16.93 -9.93
CA THR A 218 -18.97 17.25 -10.52
C THR A 218 -18.75 16.56 -11.86
N SER A 219 -18.49 17.35 -12.89
CA SER A 219 -18.07 16.85 -14.21
C SER A 219 -16.72 16.10 -14.10
N PRO A 220 -16.40 15.19 -15.05
CA PRO A 220 -15.12 14.47 -15.06
C PRO A 220 -13.88 15.38 -14.98
N GLY A 221 -13.93 16.57 -15.59
CA GLY A 221 -12.84 17.55 -15.51
C GLY A 221 -12.69 18.20 -14.13
N ALA A 222 -13.78 18.38 -13.39
CA ALA A 222 -13.74 18.83 -12.01
C ALA A 222 -13.14 17.76 -11.09
N LEU A 223 -13.49 16.49 -11.29
CA LEU A 223 -12.89 15.37 -10.56
C LEU A 223 -11.39 15.23 -10.81
N GLN A 224 -10.93 15.42 -12.05
CA GLN A 224 -9.50 15.47 -12.36
C GLN A 224 -8.80 16.63 -11.65
N SER A 225 -9.43 17.81 -11.60
CA SER A 225 -8.86 18.98 -10.90
C SER A 225 -8.77 18.75 -9.39
N ILE A 226 -9.78 18.11 -8.79
CA ILE A 226 -9.77 17.68 -7.38
C ILE A 226 -8.68 16.65 -7.13
N PHE A 227 -8.53 15.66 -8.02
CA PHE A 227 -7.46 14.67 -7.96
C PHE A 227 -6.07 15.34 -8.00
N PHE A 228 -5.85 16.29 -8.91
CA PHE A 228 -4.59 17.04 -8.99
C PHE A 228 -4.33 17.87 -7.72
N GLY A 229 -5.36 18.56 -7.21
CA GLY A 229 -5.28 19.29 -5.95
C GLY A 229 -4.93 18.38 -4.77
N TRP A 230 -5.51 17.17 -4.73
CA TRP A 230 -5.17 16.17 -3.73
C TRP A 230 -3.74 15.65 -3.88
N LEU A 231 -3.30 15.33 -5.10
CA LEU A 231 -1.97 14.80 -5.37
C LEU A 231 -0.89 15.82 -4.99
N ILE A 232 -1.12 17.10 -5.28
CA ILE A 232 -0.28 18.21 -4.81
C ILE A 232 -0.31 18.30 -3.27
N GLY A 233 -1.51 18.26 -2.66
CA GLY A 233 -1.65 18.32 -1.21
C GLY A 233 -0.93 17.18 -0.48
N VAL A 234 -1.05 15.95 -0.98
CA VAL A 234 -0.34 14.78 -0.45
C VAL A 234 1.15 14.87 -0.72
N ALA A 235 1.58 15.31 -1.90
CA ALA A 235 3.00 15.51 -2.19
C ALA A 235 3.62 16.56 -1.25
N ILE A 236 2.93 17.67 -0.99
CA ILE A 236 3.36 18.70 -0.04
C ILE A 236 3.38 18.14 1.38
N PHE A 237 2.35 17.41 1.80
CA PHE A 237 2.28 16.81 3.12
C PHE A 237 3.41 15.79 3.34
N LEU A 238 3.62 14.89 2.38
CA LEU A 238 4.71 13.91 2.40
C LEU A 238 6.07 14.61 2.39
N ALA A 239 6.26 15.64 1.57
CA ALA A 239 7.50 16.42 1.55
C ALA A 239 7.75 17.12 2.89
N ALA A 240 6.73 17.72 3.50
CA ALA A 240 6.82 18.35 4.81
C ALA A 240 7.14 17.33 5.92
N LEU A 241 6.52 16.15 5.86
CA LEU A 241 6.73 15.07 6.81
C LEU A 241 8.13 14.46 6.68
N VAL A 242 8.59 14.20 5.45
CA VAL A 242 9.98 13.78 5.18
C VAL A 242 10.96 14.85 5.66
N THR A 243 10.71 16.13 5.35
CA THR A 243 11.56 17.24 5.80
C THR A 243 11.59 17.34 7.33
N GLY A 244 10.44 17.21 8.00
CA GLY A 244 10.35 17.20 9.46
C GLY A 244 11.11 16.03 10.10
N LEU A 245 11.03 14.84 9.51
CA LEU A 245 11.81 13.68 9.94
C LEU A 245 13.31 13.90 9.72
N LEU A 246 13.72 14.45 8.57
CA LEU A 246 15.12 14.76 8.29
C LEU A 246 15.68 15.79 9.26
N ILE A 247 14.93 16.84 9.59
CA ILE A 247 15.30 17.86 10.59
C ILE A 247 15.44 17.23 11.98
N LYS A 248 14.46 16.41 12.40
CA LYS A 248 14.52 15.72 13.69
C LYS A 248 15.77 14.84 13.80
N ILE A 249 16.06 14.06 12.76
CA ILE A 249 17.24 13.20 12.74
C ILE A 249 18.55 14.01 12.76
N HIS A 250 18.59 15.16 12.08
CA HIS A 250 19.77 16.02 12.13
C HIS A 250 19.99 16.58 13.54
N ARG A 251 18.92 17.07 14.18
CA ARG A 251 18.97 17.64 15.53
C ARG A 251 19.39 16.61 16.59
N ASP A 252 18.97 15.36 16.45
CA ASP A 252 19.35 14.28 17.38
C ASP A 252 20.83 13.85 17.23
N LYS A 253 21.49 14.19 16.11
CA LYS A 253 22.94 13.95 15.91
C LYS A 253 23.84 15.03 16.50
N ASP A 254 23.33 16.24 16.73
CA ASP A 254 24.13 17.37 17.23
C ASP A 254 24.17 17.44 18.77
N ILE A 255 23.46 16.53 19.47
CA ILE A 255 23.31 16.52 20.94
C ILE A 255 24.07 15.34 21.59
N GLY A 256 24.73 14.46 20.81
CA GLY A 256 25.56 13.35 21.30
C GLY A 256 27.02 13.50 20.91
#